data_AF-A0A936IID5-F1
#
_entry.id   AF-A0A936IID5-F1
#
_cell.length_a   1.000
_cell.length_b   1.000
_cell.length_c   1.000
_cell.angle_alpha   90.00
_cell.angle_beta   90.00
_cell.angle_gamma   90.00
#
_symmetry.space_group_name_H-M   'P 1'
#
loop_
_entity.id
_entity.type
_entity.pdbx_description
1 polymer ?
#
loop_
_entity_poly.entity_id
_entity_poly.type
_entity_poly.pdbx_seq_one_letter_code
_entity_poly.pdbx_strand_id
1 'polypeptide(L)'
;MRFLTRSRAAVALASMLLACAASNRAHARELVDAREPAHGREPLDLVPAECLAAYAARPPPDLPAPGQGGSPWEALVDLGVQLVRPAEAGSAQIWIRAGELAALTLRYPHALALLDVSAAPLPDDPNTMRVDRLRAVLAVKLPGGETAHAEPFLRIIQKSVNEQTDAGRATLESHRTATWKYQELRDQRLPAWCAIAWGQIDDFFVLTIGPDVWPQVAAVASDGSASLTVAAWVAEARRTKGSAKSDRGLRGR
;
A
#
# COMPACT_ATOMS: atom_id res chain seq x y z
N MET A 1 -6.08 -36.13 -7.55
CA MET A 1 -5.81 -34.84 -8.23
C MET A 1 -5.63 -33.76 -7.16
N ARG A 2 -4.38 -33.35 -6.87
CA ARG A 2 -4.08 -32.24 -5.95
C ARG A 2 -3.84 -30.97 -6.79
N PHE A 3 -4.84 -30.09 -6.87
CA PHE A 3 -4.65 -28.73 -7.37
C PHE A 3 -4.04 -27.88 -6.24
N LEU A 4 -2.71 -27.92 -6.10
CA LEU A 4 -1.95 -26.94 -5.31
C LEU A 4 -1.65 -25.73 -6.19
N THR A 5 -2.69 -25.01 -6.59
CA THR A 5 -2.52 -23.70 -7.21
C THR A 5 -2.16 -22.72 -6.09
N ARG A 6 -0.85 -22.61 -5.81
CA ARG A 6 -0.30 -21.63 -4.86
C ARG A 6 -0.84 -20.25 -5.24
N SER A 7 -1.47 -19.55 -4.29
CA SER A 7 -1.99 -18.19 -4.49
C SER A 7 -0.85 -17.19 -4.68
N ARG A 8 -0.34 -17.11 -5.90
CA ARG A 8 0.79 -16.25 -6.30
C ARG A 8 0.44 -14.75 -6.28
N ALA A 9 -0.84 -14.39 -6.42
CA ALA A 9 -1.29 -12.99 -6.42
C ALA A 9 -1.11 -12.30 -5.06
N ALA A 10 -1.42 -13.00 -3.96
CA ALA A 10 -1.24 -12.46 -2.60
C ALA A 10 0.26 -12.27 -2.26
N VAL A 11 1.09 -13.22 -2.69
CA VAL A 11 2.56 -13.12 -2.57
C VAL A 11 3.08 -11.96 -3.42
N ALA A 12 2.54 -11.74 -4.61
CA ALA A 12 2.98 -10.66 -5.47
C ALA A 12 2.71 -9.28 -4.86
N LEU A 13 1.50 -9.08 -4.33
CA LEU A 13 1.12 -7.84 -3.68
C LEU A 13 1.95 -7.62 -2.40
N ALA A 14 2.10 -8.63 -1.55
CA ALA A 14 2.95 -8.54 -0.34
C ALA A 14 4.43 -8.26 -0.68
N SER A 15 4.97 -8.91 -1.70
CA SER A 15 6.34 -8.68 -2.18
C SER A 15 6.51 -7.28 -2.78
N MET A 16 5.49 -6.73 -3.46
CA MET A 16 5.49 -5.33 -3.89
C MET A 16 5.52 -4.39 -2.69
N LEU A 17 4.67 -4.62 -1.68
CA LEU A 17 4.64 -3.81 -0.46
C LEU A 17 6.01 -3.83 0.24
N LEU A 18 6.68 -4.99 0.28
CA LEU A 18 8.03 -5.16 0.83
C LEU A 18 9.12 -4.51 -0.05
N ALA A 19 9.04 -4.63 -1.37
CA ALA A 19 9.99 -4.03 -2.30
C ALA A 19 9.91 -2.49 -2.30
N CYS A 20 8.70 -1.92 -2.24
CA CYS A 20 8.49 -0.49 -2.07
C CYS A 20 9.07 0.02 -0.74
N ALA A 21 8.92 -0.75 0.34
CA ALA A 21 9.51 -0.42 1.63
C ALA A 21 11.05 -0.52 1.63
N ALA A 22 11.61 -1.50 0.90
CA ALA A 22 13.06 -1.70 0.79
C ALA A 22 13.75 -0.65 -0.10
N SER A 23 13.20 -0.37 -1.28
CA SER A 23 13.77 0.58 -2.26
C SER A 23 13.78 2.01 -1.71
N ASN A 24 12.74 2.41 -0.97
CA ASN A 24 12.68 3.74 -0.38
C ASN A 24 13.49 3.90 0.91
N ARG A 25 14.01 2.82 1.50
CA ARG A 25 14.89 2.93 2.69
C ARG A 25 16.20 3.67 2.36
N ALA A 26 16.62 3.63 1.09
CA ALA A 26 17.77 4.38 0.58
C ALA A 26 17.46 5.89 0.44
N HIS A 27 16.28 6.26 -0.07
CA HIS A 27 15.87 7.65 -0.28
C HIS A 27 15.29 8.34 0.97
N ALA A 28 14.73 7.57 1.91
CA ALA A 28 14.16 8.10 3.16
C ALA A 28 15.21 8.74 4.10
N ARG A 29 16.50 8.54 3.84
CA ARG A 29 17.58 9.21 4.59
C ARG A 29 17.78 10.67 4.19
N GLU A 30 17.26 11.10 3.04
CA GLU A 30 17.57 12.41 2.44
C GLU A 30 16.38 13.39 2.49
N LEU A 31 15.14 12.90 2.58
CA LEU A 31 13.91 13.70 2.41
C LEU A 31 13.29 14.30 3.70
N VAL A 32 13.98 14.29 4.84
CA VAL A 32 13.41 14.70 6.16
C VAL A 32 13.56 16.20 6.46
N ASP A 33 13.97 17.04 5.50
CA ASP A 33 14.05 18.51 5.67
C ASP A 33 12.83 19.30 5.14
N ALA A 34 11.76 18.64 4.71
CA ALA A 34 10.59 19.34 4.18
C ALA A 34 9.62 19.80 5.28
N ARG A 35 9.79 21.07 5.68
CA ARG A 35 8.80 22.14 5.99
C ARG A 35 7.45 21.81 6.66
N GLU A 36 6.96 22.76 7.45
CA GLU A 36 5.68 22.79 8.19
C GLU A 36 4.51 22.03 7.51
N PRO A 37 3.72 21.27 8.29
CA PRO A 37 2.57 20.54 7.75
C PRO A 37 1.57 21.53 7.16
N ALA A 38 1.22 21.34 5.89
CA ALA A 38 0.03 21.93 5.31
C ALA A 38 -1.18 21.50 6.17
N HIS A 39 -1.97 22.45 6.66
CA HIS A 39 -3.13 22.20 7.52
C HIS A 39 -4.00 21.06 6.97
N GLY A 40 -4.08 19.94 7.70
CA GLY A 40 -4.90 18.77 7.33
C GLY A 40 -4.36 17.46 7.92
N ARG A 41 -5.16 16.39 7.81
CA ARG A 41 -4.75 15.03 8.20
C ARG A 41 -3.61 14.54 7.30
N GLU A 42 -2.73 13.72 7.84
CA GLU A 42 -1.69 12.99 7.11
C GLU A 42 -2.16 11.55 6.83
N PRO A 43 -1.62 10.85 5.82
CA PRO A 43 -1.99 9.46 5.54
C PRO A 43 -1.86 8.51 6.73
N LEU A 44 -0.90 8.75 7.63
CA LEU A 44 -0.74 7.97 8.87
C LEU A 44 -1.90 8.14 9.85
N ASP A 45 -2.65 9.24 9.76
CA ASP A 45 -3.80 9.48 10.64
C ASP A 45 -4.95 8.51 10.36
N LEU A 46 -4.97 7.86 9.19
CA LEU A 46 -5.94 6.81 8.84
C LEU A 46 -5.47 5.40 9.20
N VAL A 47 -4.22 5.22 9.62
CA VAL A 47 -3.69 3.89 9.93
C VAL A 47 -4.11 3.51 11.36
N PRO A 48 -4.69 2.31 11.59
CA PRO A 48 -5.01 1.82 12.94
C PRO A 48 -3.77 1.70 13.84
N ALA A 49 -3.92 2.04 15.12
CA ALA A 49 -2.83 2.04 16.11
C ALA A 49 -2.19 0.67 16.35
N GLU A 50 -2.96 -0.40 16.15
CA GLU A 50 -2.57 -1.81 16.27
C GLU A 50 -1.74 -2.34 15.10
N CYS A 51 -1.25 -1.48 14.20
CA CYS A 51 -0.41 -1.94 13.10
C CYS A 51 0.92 -2.55 13.58
N LEU A 52 1.39 -3.59 12.90
CA LEU A 52 2.70 -4.22 13.14
C LEU A 52 3.84 -3.38 12.57
N ALA A 53 3.62 -2.78 11.41
CA ALA A 53 4.60 -1.94 10.74
C ALA A 53 3.90 -0.90 9.88
N ALA A 54 4.50 0.29 9.76
CA ALA A 54 4.02 1.32 8.87
C ALA A 54 5.19 2.05 8.21
N TYR A 55 4.96 2.44 6.97
CA TYR A 55 5.82 3.25 6.14
C TYR A 55 5.01 4.45 5.64
N ALA A 56 5.57 5.65 5.71
CA ALA A 56 4.96 6.83 5.15
C ALA A 56 6.00 7.63 4.37
N ALA A 57 5.57 8.19 3.25
CA ALA A 57 6.40 9.01 2.39
C ALA A 57 5.60 10.13 1.74
N ARG A 58 6.35 11.15 1.33
CA ARG A 58 5.89 12.27 0.52
C ARG A 58 6.57 12.18 -0.85
N PRO A 59 5.91 12.66 -1.91
CA PRO A 59 6.53 12.68 -3.22
C PRO A 59 7.76 13.60 -3.18
N PRO A 60 8.88 13.21 -3.81
CA PRO A 60 9.97 14.12 -4.12
C PRO A 60 9.46 15.44 -4.73
N PRO A 61 10.03 16.59 -4.35
CA PRO A 61 9.59 17.91 -4.84
C PRO A 61 9.70 18.06 -6.35
N ASP A 62 10.64 17.33 -6.97
CA ASP A 62 10.96 17.44 -8.40
C ASP A 62 10.22 16.44 -9.29
N LEU A 63 9.28 15.65 -8.73
CA LEU A 63 8.46 14.77 -9.56
C LEU A 63 7.49 15.60 -10.40
N PRO A 64 7.54 15.50 -11.74
CA PRO A 64 6.61 16.22 -12.59
C PRO A 64 5.17 15.82 -12.28
N ALA A 65 4.22 16.75 -12.48
CA ALA A 65 2.81 16.48 -12.29
C ALA A 65 2.30 15.39 -13.27
N PRO A 66 1.22 14.65 -12.92
CA PRO A 66 0.60 13.69 -13.82
C PRO A 66 0.27 14.31 -15.19
N GLY A 67 0.80 13.72 -16.27
CA GLY A 67 0.52 14.11 -17.66
C GLY A 67 1.52 15.07 -18.34
N GLN A 68 2.62 15.48 -17.69
CA GLN A 68 3.52 16.54 -18.20
C GLN A 68 4.96 16.12 -18.59
N GLY A 69 5.32 14.84 -18.71
CA GLY A 69 6.70 14.48 -19.09
C GLY A 69 6.90 13.02 -19.52
N GLY A 70 7.91 12.81 -20.37
CA GLY A 70 8.29 11.51 -20.94
C GLY A 70 8.60 10.45 -19.88
N SER A 71 8.23 9.20 -20.19
CA SER A 71 8.10 8.00 -19.37
C SER A 71 9.10 7.82 -18.19
N PRO A 72 8.88 8.41 -16.99
CA PRO A 72 9.53 7.95 -15.75
C PRO A 72 9.14 6.51 -15.39
N TRP A 73 8.19 5.97 -16.15
CA TRP A 73 7.72 4.61 -16.14
C TRP A 73 8.79 3.61 -16.63
N GLU A 74 9.66 3.97 -17.57
CA GLU A 74 10.76 3.07 -18.01
C GLU A 74 11.74 2.76 -16.86
N ALA A 75 12.16 3.78 -16.11
CA ALA A 75 13.09 3.59 -14.99
C ALA A 75 12.50 2.77 -13.82
N LEU A 76 11.21 2.97 -13.52
CA LEU A 76 10.50 2.21 -12.47
C LEU A 76 10.15 0.79 -12.91
N VAL A 77 9.80 0.59 -14.18
CA VAL A 77 9.59 -0.75 -14.77
C VAL A 77 10.92 -1.50 -14.81
N ASP A 78 12.02 -0.86 -15.21
CA ASP A 78 13.35 -1.49 -15.19
C ASP A 78 13.78 -1.90 -13.78
N LEU A 79 13.49 -1.07 -12.77
CA LEU A 79 13.74 -1.40 -11.36
C LEU A 79 12.84 -2.57 -10.87
N GLY A 80 11.58 -2.59 -11.29
CA GLY A 80 10.61 -3.63 -10.91
C GLY A 80 10.82 -4.98 -11.61
N VAL A 81 11.19 -4.95 -12.89
CA VAL A 81 11.46 -6.14 -13.73
C VAL A 81 12.74 -6.85 -13.28
N GLN A 82 13.74 -6.13 -12.77
CA GLN A 82 14.95 -6.75 -12.23
C GLN A 82 14.71 -7.51 -10.91
N LEU A 83 13.75 -7.09 -10.10
CA LEU A 83 13.42 -7.72 -8.82
C LEU A 83 12.51 -8.95 -8.95
N VAL A 84 11.81 -9.10 -10.08
CA VAL A 84 10.84 -10.17 -10.28
C VAL A 84 11.17 -10.92 -11.57
N ARG A 85 11.88 -12.05 -11.46
CA ARG A 85 12.00 -12.99 -12.58
C ARG A 85 10.63 -13.63 -12.83
N PRO A 86 9.92 -13.32 -13.92
CA PRO A 86 8.61 -13.89 -14.18
C PRO A 86 8.83 -15.30 -14.74
N ALA A 87 8.62 -16.33 -13.92
CA ALA A 87 8.75 -17.72 -14.38
C ALA A 87 7.58 -18.17 -15.28
N GLU A 88 6.46 -17.43 -15.34
CA GLU A 88 5.29 -17.78 -16.16
C GLU A 88 4.55 -16.55 -16.70
N ALA A 89 4.22 -16.56 -17.99
CA ALA A 89 3.64 -15.42 -18.75
C ALA A 89 2.34 -14.84 -18.16
N GLY A 90 1.51 -15.67 -17.50
CA GLY A 90 0.27 -15.21 -16.87
C GLY A 90 0.47 -14.34 -15.61
N SER A 91 1.62 -14.49 -14.93
CA SER A 91 1.92 -13.70 -13.72
C SER A 91 2.42 -12.28 -14.00
N ALA A 92 2.93 -12.03 -15.21
CA ALA A 92 3.54 -10.75 -15.57
C ALA A 92 2.53 -9.59 -15.51
N GLN A 93 1.27 -9.82 -15.87
CA GLN A 93 0.24 -8.78 -15.88
C GLN A 93 -0.07 -8.26 -14.47
N ILE A 94 -0.16 -9.15 -13.47
CA ILE A 94 -0.37 -8.75 -12.06
C ILE A 94 0.77 -7.82 -11.62
N TRP A 95 2.01 -8.19 -11.94
CA TRP A 95 3.18 -7.40 -11.57
C TRP A 95 3.23 -6.05 -12.28
N ILE A 96 2.82 -5.99 -13.55
CA ILE A 96 2.70 -4.73 -14.28
C ILE A 96 1.70 -3.81 -13.58
N ARG A 97 0.50 -4.30 -13.24
CA ARG A 97 -0.53 -3.49 -12.56
C ARG A 97 -0.11 -3.05 -11.16
N ALA A 98 0.55 -3.93 -10.43
CA ALA A 98 1.14 -3.65 -9.13
C ALA A 98 2.19 -2.52 -9.27
N GLY A 99 3.07 -2.61 -10.26
CA GLY A 99 4.03 -1.55 -10.61
C GLY A 99 3.37 -0.22 -10.99
N GLU A 100 2.29 -0.24 -11.78
CA GLU A 100 1.51 0.95 -12.14
C GLU A 100 0.94 1.63 -10.88
N LEU A 101 0.35 0.85 -9.98
CA LEU A 101 -0.21 1.34 -8.73
C LEU A 101 0.86 1.92 -7.81
N ALA A 102 2.00 1.24 -7.67
CA ALA A 102 3.13 1.71 -6.87
C ALA A 102 3.72 3.02 -7.44
N ALA A 103 3.97 3.07 -8.75
CA ALA A 103 4.48 4.25 -9.43
C ALA A 103 3.54 5.45 -9.26
N LEU A 104 2.22 5.22 -9.39
CA LEU A 104 1.22 6.26 -9.16
C LEU A 104 1.23 6.73 -7.71
N THR A 105 1.28 5.80 -6.74
CA THR A 105 1.31 6.08 -5.30
C THR A 105 2.48 6.98 -4.90
N LEU A 106 3.67 6.77 -5.48
CA LEU A 106 4.86 7.57 -5.19
C LEU A 106 4.74 9.05 -5.56
N ARG A 107 3.71 9.43 -6.32
CA ARG A 107 3.43 10.82 -6.72
C ARG A 107 2.59 11.60 -5.70
N TYR A 108 2.14 10.93 -4.65
CA TYR A 108 1.26 11.48 -3.63
C TYR A 108 1.81 11.20 -2.23
N PRO A 109 1.47 12.03 -1.21
CA PRO A 109 1.72 11.65 0.17
C PRO A 109 0.95 10.36 0.47
N HIS A 110 1.63 9.34 0.98
CA HIS A 110 1.02 8.04 1.23
C HIS A 110 1.54 7.38 2.51
N ALA A 111 0.71 6.51 3.07
CA ALA A 111 1.09 5.57 4.11
C ALA A 111 0.72 4.16 3.69
N LEU A 112 1.64 3.23 3.92
CA LEU A 112 1.46 1.80 3.77
C LEU A 112 1.66 1.16 5.14
N ALA A 113 0.67 0.40 5.62
CA ALA A 113 0.77 -0.28 6.90
C ALA A 113 0.35 -1.74 6.81
N LEU A 114 1.04 -2.55 7.60
CA LEU A 114 0.76 -3.96 7.84
C LEU A 114 0.10 -4.09 9.20
N LEU A 115 -1.13 -4.59 9.24
CA LEU A 115 -1.93 -4.71 10.47
C LEU A 115 -1.82 -6.09 11.10
N ASP A 116 -1.78 -7.12 10.27
CA ASP A 116 -1.66 -8.50 10.70
C ASP A 116 -1.00 -9.30 9.58
N VAL A 117 -0.05 -10.15 9.95
CA VAL A 117 0.52 -11.15 9.05
C VAL A 117 0.70 -12.45 9.82
N SER A 118 0.13 -13.53 9.30
CA SER A 118 0.45 -14.86 9.77
C SER A 118 0.92 -15.69 8.58
N ALA A 119 2.04 -16.38 8.78
CA ALA A 119 2.62 -17.24 7.77
C ALA A 119 3.19 -18.50 8.41
N ALA A 120 3.05 -19.63 7.73
CA ALA A 120 3.60 -20.91 8.13
C ALA A 120 4.52 -21.46 7.04
N PRO A 121 5.63 -22.12 7.39
CA PRO A 121 6.46 -22.80 6.39
C PRO A 121 5.65 -23.87 5.67
N LEU A 122 5.95 -24.13 4.40
CA LEU A 122 5.35 -25.27 3.70
C LEU A 122 5.90 -26.58 4.26
N PRO A 123 5.07 -27.64 4.40
CA PRO A 123 5.52 -28.94 4.90
C PRO A 123 6.70 -29.53 4.10
N ASP A 124 6.70 -29.31 2.79
CA ASP A 124 7.68 -29.89 1.86
C ASP A 124 8.86 -28.96 1.57
N ASP A 125 8.82 -27.70 2.01
CA ASP A 125 9.87 -26.70 1.77
C ASP A 125 9.86 -25.63 2.87
N PRO A 126 10.72 -25.78 3.91
CA PRO A 126 10.75 -24.85 5.04
C PRO A 126 11.26 -23.45 4.68
N ASN A 127 11.90 -23.28 3.52
CA ASN A 127 12.35 -21.96 3.05
C ASN A 127 11.22 -21.20 2.35
N THR A 128 10.10 -21.86 2.04
CA THR A 128 8.92 -21.23 1.46
C THR A 128 7.85 -21.03 2.52
N MET A 129 7.41 -19.80 2.69
CA MET A 129 6.34 -19.44 3.62
C MET A 129 4.99 -19.34 2.90
N ARG A 130 3.96 -19.98 3.43
CA ARG A 130 2.56 -19.79 3.06
C ARG A 130 1.96 -18.69 3.92
N VAL A 131 1.37 -17.69 3.29
CA VAL A 131 0.64 -16.63 4.01
C VAL A 131 -0.76 -17.15 4.35
N ASP A 132 -1.03 -17.30 5.64
CA ASP A 132 -2.31 -17.77 6.18
C ASP A 132 -3.26 -16.61 6.49
N ARG A 133 -2.72 -15.41 6.73
CA ARG A 133 -3.47 -14.16 6.84
C ARG A 133 -2.58 -12.98 6.46
N LEU A 134 -3.15 -12.02 5.75
CA LEU A 134 -2.56 -10.71 5.51
C LEU A 134 -3.62 -9.64 5.67
N ARG A 135 -3.36 -8.64 6.50
CA ARG A 135 -4.15 -7.42 6.65
C ARG A 135 -3.26 -6.22 6.42
N ALA A 136 -3.57 -5.41 5.42
CA ALA A 136 -2.77 -4.24 5.06
C ALA A 136 -3.63 -3.09 4.54
N VAL A 137 -3.13 -1.88 4.68
CA VAL A 137 -3.75 -0.64 4.18
C VAL A 137 -2.73 0.21 3.45
N LEU A 138 -3.14 0.74 2.30
CA LEU A 138 -2.51 1.82 1.58
C LEU A 138 -3.47 3.03 1.62
N ALA A 139 -3.04 4.11 2.25
CA ALA A 139 -3.75 5.39 2.26
C ALA A 139 -2.95 6.42 1.47
N VAL A 140 -3.60 7.09 0.52
CA VAL A 140 -2.97 8.07 -0.39
C VAL A 140 -3.73 9.39 -0.30
N LYS A 141 -3.05 10.46 0.10
CA LYS A 141 -3.65 11.81 0.19
C LYS A 141 -3.77 12.40 -1.22
N LEU A 142 -5.00 12.67 -1.62
CA LEU A 142 -5.36 13.27 -2.90
C LEU A 142 -5.37 14.80 -2.77
N PRO A 143 -4.84 15.54 -3.77
CA PRO A 143 -4.92 16.99 -3.79
C PRO A 143 -6.37 17.48 -3.75
N GLY A 144 -6.70 18.41 -2.86
CA GLY A 144 -8.03 19.03 -2.79
C GLY A 144 -9.19 18.08 -2.42
N GLY A 145 -8.91 16.79 -2.14
CA GLY A 145 -9.93 15.77 -1.87
C GLY A 145 -10.89 15.49 -3.03
N GLU A 146 -10.56 15.92 -4.25
CA GLU A 146 -11.42 15.72 -5.41
C GLU A 146 -11.40 14.26 -5.88
N THR A 147 -12.58 13.70 -6.13
CA THR A 147 -12.74 12.33 -6.68
C THR A 147 -12.04 12.14 -8.02
N ALA A 148 -11.87 13.23 -8.79
CA ALA A 148 -11.13 13.21 -10.06
C ALA A 148 -9.68 12.72 -9.90
N HIS A 149 -9.06 12.92 -8.74
CA HIS A 149 -7.71 12.42 -8.45
C HIS A 149 -7.66 10.94 -8.06
N ALA A 150 -8.78 10.34 -7.67
CA ALA A 150 -8.89 8.91 -7.41
C ALA A 150 -9.02 8.07 -8.71
N GLU A 151 -9.55 8.68 -9.78
CA GLU A 151 -9.83 8.01 -11.05
C GLU A 151 -8.65 7.20 -11.64
N PRO A 152 -7.39 7.70 -11.62
CA PRO A 152 -6.25 6.90 -12.11
C PRO A 152 -6.03 5.61 -11.31
N PHE A 153 -6.25 5.63 -9.98
CA PHE A 153 -6.15 4.44 -9.14
C PHE A 153 -7.26 3.45 -9.47
N LEU A 154 -8.50 3.94 -9.57
CA LEU A 154 -9.67 3.13 -9.93
C LEU A 154 -9.49 2.46 -11.29
N ARG A 155 -8.91 3.16 -12.27
CA ARG A 155 -8.62 2.60 -13.59
C ARG A 155 -7.63 1.43 -13.53
N ILE A 156 -6.56 1.55 -12.75
CA ILE A 156 -5.57 0.47 -12.58
C ILE A 156 -6.22 -0.73 -11.89
N ILE A 157 -7.02 -0.50 -10.85
CA ILE A 157 -7.75 -1.55 -10.13
C ILE A 157 -8.75 -2.23 -11.05
N GLN A 158 -9.62 -1.48 -11.74
CA GLN A 158 -10.62 -2.03 -12.64
C GLN A 158 -9.97 -2.86 -13.76
N LYS A 159 -8.85 -2.38 -14.31
CA LYS A 159 -8.10 -3.13 -15.32
C LYS A 159 -7.54 -4.43 -14.74
N SER A 160 -7.01 -4.40 -13.52
CA SER A 160 -6.55 -5.59 -12.80
C SER A 160 -7.68 -6.58 -12.54
N VAL A 161 -8.85 -6.10 -12.12
CA VAL A 161 -10.05 -6.92 -11.92
C VAL A 161 -10.45 -7.58 -13.25
N ASN A 162 -10.57 -6.81 -14.32
CA ASN A 162 -10.98 -7.34 -15.63
C ASN A 162 -10.00 -8.35 -16.22
N GLU A 163 -8.70 -8.15 -16.03
CA GLU A 163 -7.65 -9.04 -16.55
C GLU A 163 -7.49 -10.31 -15.73
N GLN A 164 -7.70 -10.23 -14.42
CA GLN A 164 -7.40 -11.33 -13.51
C GLN A 164 -8.62 -12.12 -13.10
N THR A 165 -9.82 -11.55 -13.14
CA THR A 165 -11.04 -12.18 -12.61
C THR A 165 -11.94 -12.71 -13.71
N ASP A 166 -12.48 -13.91 -13.49
CA ASP A 166 -13.53 -14.48 -14.32
C ASP A 166 -14.88 -14.20 -13.65
N ALA A 167 -15.88 -13.73 -14.41
CA ALA A 167 -17.18 -13.30 -13.89
C ALA A 167 -17.94 -14.37 -13.05
N GLY A 168 -17.55 -15.64 -13.14
CA GLY A 168 -18.14 -16.73 -12.35
C GLY A 168 -17.46 -17.05 -11.02
N ARG A 169 -16.31 -16.44 -10.71
CA ARG A 169 -15.51 -16.79 -9.51
C ARG A 169 -15.17 -15.61 -8.61
N ALA A 170 -15.31 -14.39 -9.13
CA ALA A 170 -15.11 -13.18 -8.35
C ALA A 170 -16.44 -12.46 -8.09
N THR A 171 -16.58 -11.89 -6.91
CA THR A 171 -17.68 -11.01 -6.53
C THR A 171 -17.12 -9.62 -6.27
N LEU A 172 -17.75 -8.61 -6.86
CA LEU A 172 -17.47 -7.20 -6.60
C LEU A 172 -18.72 -6.59 -5.98
N GLU A 173 -18.64 -6.27 -4.69
CA GLU A 173 -19.77 -5.77 -3.92
C GLU A 173 -19.54 -4.31 -3.52
N SER A 174 -20.64 -3.55 -3.43
CA SER A 174 -20.60 -2.17 -2.95
C SER A 174 -21.11 -2.12 -1.53
N HIS A 175 -20.31 -1.57 -0.64
CA HIS A 175 -20.60 -1.46 0.78
C HIS A 175 -20.62 -0.01 1.22
N ARG A 176 -21.12 0.21 2.43
CA ARG A 176 -21.10 1.50 3.11
C ARG A 176 -20.73 1.27 4.57
N THR A 177 -19.77 2.01 5.09
CA THR A 177 -19.43 2.04 6.52
C THR A 177 -19.38 3.49 6.97
N ALA A 178 -20.10 3.81 8.04
CA ALA A 178 -20.38 5.18 8.43
C ALA A 178 -20.93 6.01 7.24
N THR A 179 -20.26 7.09 6.87
CA THR A 179 -20.67 7.99 5.78
C THR A 179 -20.13 7.58 4.41
N TRP A 180 -19.07 6.76 4.37
CA TRP A 180 -18.29 6.49 3.16
C TRP A 180 -18.72 5.19 2.46
N LYS A 181 -18.59 5.19 1.14
CA LYS A 181 -18.83 4.03 0.28
C LYS A 181 -17.51 3.41 -0.14
N TYR A 182 -17.49 2.09 -0.29
CA TYR A 182 -16.34 1.37 -0.82
C TYR A 182 -16.79 0.19 -1.66
N GLN A 183 -15.90 -0.29 -2.51
CA GLN A 183 -16.06 -1.53 -3.26
C GLN A 183 -15.17 -2.60 -2.64
N GLU A 184 -15.67 -3.83 -2.57
CA GLU A 184 -14.93 -4.99 -2.08
C GLU A 184 -14.95 -6.09 -3.14
N LEU A 185 -13.76 -6.55 -3.51
CA LEU A 185 -13.52 -7.68 -4.38
C LEU A 185 -13.17 -8.91 -3.53
N ARG A 186 -13.89 -10.00 -3.79
CA ARG A 186 -13.55 -11.34 -3.30
C ARG A 186 -13.44 -12.28 -4.49
N ASP A 187 -12.46 -13.17 -4.47
CA ASP A 187 -12.27 -14.17 -5.53
C ASP A 187 -12.11 -15.56 -4.90
N GLN A 188 -12.93 -16.51 -5.34
CA GLN A 188 -12.94 -17.88 -4.83
C GLN A 188 -11.64 -18.64 -5.10
N ARG A 189 -10.80 -18.15 -6.02
CA ARG A 189 -9.47 -18.72 -6.32
C ARG A 189 -8.41 -18.26 -5.32
N LEU A 190 -8.69 -17.19 -4.57
CA LEU A 190 -7.83 -16.70 -3.48
C LEU A 190 -8.26 -17.31 -2.15
N PRO A 191 -7.40 -17.30 -1.12
CA PRO A 191 -7.79 -17.78 0.21
C PRO A 191 -8.99 -16.96 0.73
N ALA A 192 -9.86 -17.58 1.51
CA ALA A 192 -11.09 -16.93 2.01
C ALA A 192 -10.85 -15.64 2.82
N TRP A 193 -9.65 -15.48 3.41
CA TRP A 193 -9.26 -14.25 4.10
C TRP A 193 -8.98 -13.09 3.14
N CYS A 194 -8.72 -13.36 1.86
CA CYS A 194 -8.31 -12.36 0.89
C CYS A 194 -9.54 -11.60 0.37
N ALA A 195 -9.81 -10.45 0.98
CA ALA A 195 -10.68 -9.41 0.45
C ALA A 195 -9.81 -8.23 0.03
N ILE A 196 -10.12 -7.61 -1.11
CA ILE A 196 -9.47 -6.38 -1.56
C ILE A 196 -10.55 -5.32 -1.63
N ALA A 197 -10.41 -4.27 -0.82
CA ALA A 197 -11.40 -3.20 -0.78
C ALA A 197 -10.77 -1.85 -1.08
N TRP A 198 -11.49 -0.99 -1.80
CA TRP A 198 -11.06 0.36 -2.08
C TRP A 198 -12.20 1.36 -2.02
N GLY A 199 -11.88 2.58 -1.65
CA GLY A 199 -12.83 3.68 -1.55
C GLY A 199 -12.13 4.99 -1.23
N GLN A 200 -12.92 6.05 -1.11
CA GLN A 200 -12.42 7.35 -0.71
C GLN A 200 -12.93 7.68 0.70
N ILE A 201 -12.03 8.14 1.56
CA ILE A 201 -12.30 8.69 2.88
C ILE A 201 -11.80 10.12 2.87
N ASP A 202 -12.71 11.10 2.84
CA ASP A 202 -12.39 12.52 2.77
C ASP A 202 -11.42 12.82 1.61
N ASP A 203 -10.22 13.33 1.88
CA ASP A 203 -9.18 13.59 0.90
C ASP A 203 -8.23 12.41 0.66
N PHE A 204 -8.59 11.19 1.05
CA PHE A 204 -7.74 10.01 0.90
C PHE A 204 -8.36 8.93 0.02
N PHE A 205 -7.57 8.44 -0.94
CA PHE A 205 -7.81 7.16 -1.57
C PHE A 205 -7.28 6.05 -0.66
N VAL A 206 -8.12 5.07 -0.33
CA VAL A 206 -7.79 3.97 0.56
C VAL A 206 -7.95 2.65 -0.18
N LEU A 207 -6.91 1.83 -0.18
CA LEU A 207 -6.90 0.45 -0.66
C LEU A 207 -6.48 -0.47 0.49
N THR A 208 -7.24 -1.54 0.72
CA THR A 208 -6.97 -2.49 1.80
C THR A 208 -6.96 -3.92 1.31
N ILE A 209 -6.20 -4.77 2.01
CA ILE A 209 -6.15 -6.22 1.82
C ILE A 209 -6.51 -6.87 3.13
N GLY A 210 -7.33 -7.91 3.09
CA GLY A 210 -7.77 -8.67 4.26
C GLY A 210 -9.18 -8.29 4.70
N PRO A 211 -9.81 -9.14 5.54
CA PRO A 211 -11.18 -8.91 5.96
C PRO A 211 -11.24 -7.74 6.96
N ASP A 212 -12.32 -6.96 6.87
CA ASP A 212 -12.67 -5.89 7.82
C ASP A 212 -11.64 -4.76 7.98
N VAL A 213 -10.60 -4.72 7.14
CA VAL A 213 -9.57 -3.68 7.20
C VAL A 213 -10.12 -2.33 6.76
N TRP A 214 -10.92 -2.28 5.68
CA TRP A 214 -11.52 -1.03 5.22
C TRP A 214 -12.45 -0.41 6.30
N PRO A 215 -13.41 -1.15 6.88
CA PRO A 215 -14.22 -0.64 7.99
C PRO A 215 -13.40 -0.15 9.20
N GLN A 216 -12.31 -0.83 9.53
CA GLN A 216 -11.42 -0.44 10.63
C GLN A 216 -10.72 0.90 10.34
N VAL A 217 -10.26 1.13 9.10
CA VAL A 217 -9.69 2.41 8.67
C VAL A 217 -10.74 3.52 8.72
N ALA A 218 -11.97 3.24 8.31
CA ALA A 218 -13.07 4.20 8.45
C ALA A 218 -13.43 4.52 9.90
N ALA A 219 -13.33 3.54 10.81
CA ALA A 219 -13.52 3.78 12.24
C ALA A 219 -12.45 4.72 12.81
N VAL A 220 -11.19 4.62 12.37
CA VAL A 220 -10.13 5.59 12.70
C VAL A 220 -10.45 6.96 12.11
N ALA A 221 -10.93 7.01 10.86
CA ALA A 221 -11.30 8.25 10.20
C ALA A 221 -12.43 9.00 10.94
N SER A 222 -13.40 8.27 11.49
CA SER A 222 -14.53 8.84 12.24
C SER A 222 -14.26 9.03 13.74
N ASP A 223 -12.99 9.00 14.18
CA ASP A 223 -12.57 9.08 15.59
C ASP A 223 -13.17 8.00 16.51
N GLY A 224 -13.67 6.91 15.92
CA GLY A 224 -14.19 5.74 16.64
C GLY A 224 -13.11 4.78 17.12
N SER A 225 -11.89 4.88 16.57
CA SER A 225 -10.73 4.06 16.91
C SER A 225 -9.44 4.90 16.96
N ALA A 226 -8.45 4.44 17.72
CA ALA A 226 -7.17 5.13 17.84
C ALA A 226 -6.34 5.05 16.55
N SER A 227 -5.79 6.19 16.15
CA SER A 227 -4.85 6.29 15.04
C SER A 227 -3.42 5.91 15.43
N LEU A 228 -2.64 5.46 14.46
CA LEU A 228 -1.21 5.19 14.61
C LEU A 228 -0.43 6.44 15.05
N THR A 229 -0.82 7.64 14.62
CA THR A 229 -0.09 8.86 14.98
C THR A 229 -0.16 9.21 16.46
N VAL A 230 -1.13 8.67 17.20
CA VAL A 230 -1.25 8.82 18.66
C VAL A 230 -0.59 7.68 19.44
N ALA A 231 -0.05 6.66 18.77
CA ALA A 231 0.62 5.53 19.42
C ALA A 231 1.97 5.96 20.03
N ALA A 232 2.21 5.58 21.30
CA ALA A 232 3.40 6.00 22.05
C ALA A 232 4.73 5.63 21.36
N TRP A 233 4.78 4.45 20.72
CA TRP A 233 5.98 3.99 20.02
C TRP A 233 6.29 4.81 18.75
N VAL A 234 5.29 5.44 18.12
CA VAL A 234 5.49 6.34 16.97
C VAL A 234 6.10 7.66 17.42
N ALA A 235 5.63 8.20 18.54
CA ALA A 235 6.24 9.38 19.17
C ALA A 235 7.72 9.11 19.49
N GLU A 236 8.02 7.94 20.04
CA GLU A 236 9.40 7.53 20.32
C GLU A 236 10.25 7.41 19.05
N ALA A 237 9.75 6.73 18.01
CA ALA A 237 10.46 6.60 16.74
C ALA A 237 10.78 7.96 16.08
N ARG A 238 9.89 8.95 16.23
CA ARG A 238 10.11 10.33 15.76
C ARG A 238 11.22 11.03 16.55
N ARG A 239 11.27 10.86 17.88
CA ARG A 239 12.34 11.43 18.74
C ARG A 239 13.71 10.89 18.39
N THR A 240 13.84 9.56 18.24
CA THR A 240 15.13 8.90 17.97
C THR A 240 15.71 9.25 16.60
N LYS A 241 14.87 9.52 15.59
CA LYS A 241 15.34 10.01 14.29
C LYS A 241 15.89 11.43 14.35
N GLY A 242 15.30 12.31 15.17
CA GLY A 242 15.75 13.68 15.35
C GLY A 242 17.14 13.78 15.99
N SER A 243 17.42 12.95 17.00
CA SER A 243 18.71 12.97 17.71
C SER A 243 19.89 12.50 16.84
N ALA A 244 19.70 11.47 16.01
CA ALA A 244 20.73 10.96 15.11
C ALA A 244 21.21 11.99 14.06
N LYS A 245 20.39 13.00 13.73
CA LYS A 245 20.75 14.08 12.80
C LYS A 245 21.65 15.13 13.48
N SER A 246 21.46 15.39 14.77
CA SER A 246 22.22 16.41 15.52
C SER A 246 23.70 16.01 15.71
N ASP A 247 23.98 14.73 16.01
CA ASP A 247 25.35 14.26 16.26
C ASP A 247 26.26 14.25 15.03
N ARG A 248 25.68 14.12 13.83
CA ARG A 248 26.46 14.03 12.59
C ARG A 248 26.98 15.39 12.09
N GLY A 249 26.37 16.49 12.53
CA GLY A 249 26.82 17.85 12.21
C GLY A 249 28.06 18.33 12.98
N LEU A 250 28.40 17.68 14.10
CA LEU A 250 29.48 18.13 15.00
C LEU A 250 30.85 17.50 14.72
N ARG A 251 30.96 16.45 13.89
CA ARG A 251 32.22 15.76 13.59
C ARG A 251 32.90 16.18 12.27
N GLY A 252 32.38 17.22 11.60
CA GLY A 252 32.84 17.66 10.28
C GLY A 252 33.59 19.00 10.25
N ARG A 253 34.17 19.44 11.37
CA ARG A 253 35.02 20.65 11.43
C ARG A 253 36.44 20.30 11.87
#